data_AF-B6GDF2-F1
#
_entry.id   AF-B6GDF2-F1
#
_cell.length_a   1.000
_cell.length_b   1.000
_cell.length_c   1.000
_cell.angle_alpha   90.00
_cell.angle_beta   90.00
_cell.angle_gamma   90.00
#
_symmetry.space_group_name_H-M   'P 1'
#
loop_
_entity.id
_entity.type
_entity.pdbx_description
1 polymer ?
#
loop_
_entity_poly.entity_id
_entity_poly.type
_entity_poly.pdbx_seq_one_letter_code
_entity_poly.pdbx_strand_id
1 'polypeptide(L)'
;MADETKETSAAEATPETPKKKRDWKDKRLPIVIAAVVAVTVLGVAGWAWRATPGYCDALCHSTMGKYYDTFENQTDSLAYAHKAVANGKCLDCHENTLGTSARMAQSQLTGDHETPLAKVTYTNEFCLQSGCHAGAGIMPGASESSTKDLAFDPHSDYHGVQQCNSCHRMHDQSVFTCAGCHQVGAWEGEGGIPEGWSKVDLGDGQQGAVPDGWTTPFLFEAAE
;
A
#
# COMPACT_ATOMS: atom_id res chain seq x y z
N MET A 1 19.28 83.21 73.75
CA MET A 1 18.93 84.28 72.80
C MET A 1 19.99 84.27 71.70
N ALA A 2 19.72 83.55 70.61
CA ALA A 2 20.26 83.72 69.25
C ALA A 2 19.83 82.47 68.46
N ASP A 3 18.90 82.69 67.55
CA ASP A 3 18.39 81.77 66.53
C ASP A 3 19.29 81.84 65.28
N GLU A 4 18.90 81.12 64.21
CA GLU A 4 19.49 81.03 62.86
C GLU A 4 20.59 79.95 62.67
N THR A 5 20.60 79.10 61.64
CA THR A 5 19.73 78.93 60.46
C THR A 5 19.92 77.51 59.91
N LYS A 6 18.86 76.98 59.30
CA LYS A 6 18.79 75.71 58.57
C LYS A 6 19.23 75.94 57.12
N GLU A 7 20.18 75.15 56.61
CA GLU A 7 20.32 74.94 55.16
C GLU A 7 20.61 73.47 54.84
N THR A 8 20.04 73.05 53.72
CA THR A 8 19.96 71.71 53.15
C THR A 8 20.78 71.69 51.85
N SER A 9 21.19 70.49 51.39
CA SER A 9 21.69 70.14 50.03
C SER A 9 23.06 69.43 50.14
N ALA A 10 23.39 68.32 49.47
CA ALA A 10 22.67 67.39 48.62
C ALA A 10 23.46 66.07 48.62
N ALA A 11 22.76 64.95 48.39
CA ALA A 11 23.34 63.64 48.17
C ALA A 11 23.90 63.54 46.74
N GLU A 12 25.12 63.03 46.60
CA GLU A 12 25.74 62.69 45.32
C GLU A 12 25.50 61.21 45.03
N ALA A 13 24.77 60.93 43.94
CA ALA A 13 24.47 59.58 43.46
C ALA A 13 25.30 59.26 42.21
N THR A 14 26.06 58.17 42.26
CA THR A 14 26.78 57.58 41.12
C THR A 14 25.79 56.90 40.15
N PRO A 15 25.97 57.00 38.81
CA PRO A 15 25.01 56.43 37.87
C PRO A 15 25.24 54.93 37.66
N GLU A 16 24.20 54.11 37.90
CA GLU A 16 24.16 52.73 37.38
C GLU A 16 23.71 52.73 35.90
N THR A 17 24.46 52.02 35.06
CA THR A 17 24.14 51.73 33.66
C THR A 17 22.79 51.00 33.49
N PRO A 18 21.99 51.31 32.45
CA PRO A 18 20.67 50.73 32.29
C PRO A 18 20.77 49.27 31.83
N LYS A 19 20.31 48.33 32.66
CA LYS A 19 20.06 46.95 32.25
C LYS A 19 18.93 46.94 31.22
N LYS A 20 19.26 46.61 29.96
CA LYS A 20 18.28 46.44 28.88
C LYS A 20 17.22 45.42 29.34
N LYS A 21 15.98 45.85 29.50
CA LYS A 21 14.84 44.96 29.77
C LYS A 21 14.73 44.01 28.58
N ARG A 22 15.16 42.76 28.77
CA ARG A 22 15.04 41.70 27.78
C ARG A 22 13.57 41.31 27.72
N ASP A 23 12.91 41.72 26.63
CA ASP A 23 11.48 41.62 26.47
C ASP A 23 11.00 40.17 26.53
N TRP A 24 9.87 39.97 27.18
CA TRP A 24 9.25 38.66 27.40
C TRP A 24 8.93 37.90 26.08
N LYS A 25 8.82 38.65 24.97
CA LYS A 25 8.70 38.13 23.60
C LYS A 25 9.96 37.38 23.13
N ASP A 26 11.16 37.79 23.55
CA ASP A 26 12.43 37.15 23.18
C ASP A 26 12.62 35.78 23.84
N LYS A 27 11.89 35.49 24.93
CA LYS A 27 11.90 34.17 25.60
C LYS A 27 10.89 33.19 25.01
N ARG A 28 9.81 33.70 24.39
CA ARG A 28 8.76 32.88 23.76
C ARG A 28 9.11 32.52 22.32
N LEU A 29 9.80 33.41 21.61
CA LEU A 29 10.25 33.16 20.24
C LEU A 29 11.03 31.83 20.07
N PRO A 30 12.03 31.48 20.90
CA PRO A 30 12.71 30.19 20.76
C PRO A 30 11.79 28.99 21.06
N ILE A 31 10.82 29.13 21.97
CA ILE A 31 9.85 28.06 22.28
C ILE A 31 8.88 27.86 21.11
N VAL A 32 8.40 28.95 20.50
CA VAL A 32 7.53 28.90 19.32
C VAL A 32 8.29 28.31 18.13
N ILE A 33 9.54 28.72 17.90
CA ILE A 33 10.38 28.15 16.86
C ILE A 33 10.60 26.65 17.12
N ALA A 34 10.94 26.26 18.35
CA ALA A 34 11.11 24.85 18.70
C ALA A 34 9.83 24.04 18.49
N ALA A 35 8.67 24.58 18.87
CA ALA A 35 7.37 23.94 18.66
C ALA A 35 7.04 23.80 17.17
N VAL A 36 7.26 24.85 16.37
CA VAL A 36 7.05 24.81 14.91
C VAL A 36 7.98 23.78 14.28
N VAL A 37 9.27 23.75 14.65
CA VAL A 37 10.22 22.75 14.16
C VAL A 37 9.76 21.34 14.55
N ALA A 38 9.36 21.11 15.80
CA ALA A 38 8.87 19.82 16.25
C ALA A 38 7.63 19.36 15.46
N VAL A 39 6.64 20.25 15.30
CA VAL A 39 5.43 19.95 14.51
C VAL A 39 5.77 19.67 13.05
N THR A 40 6.71 20.41 12.47
CA THR A 40 7.12 20.22 11.07
C THR A 40 7.82 18.88 10.89
N VAL A 41 8.75 18.52 11.80
CA VAL A 41 9.45 17.23 11.77
C VAL A 41 8.46 16.07 11.93
N LEU A 42 7.54 16.16 12.89
CA LEU A 42 6.50 15.14 13.10
C LEU A 42 5.55 15.05 11.90
N GLY A 43 5.19 16.18 11.29
CA GLY A 43 4.34 16.23 10.11
C GLY A 43 4.98 15.56 8.90
N VAL A 44 6.26 15.82 8.63
CA VAL A 44 7.01 15.19 7.53
C VAL A 44 7.19 13.69 7.79
N ALA A 45 7.59 13.30 9.00
CA ALA A 45 7.76 11.90 9.36
C ALA A 45 6.44 11.12 9.29
N GLY A 46 5.35 11.69 9.82
CA GLY A 46 4.02 11.11 9.74
C GLY A 46 3.51 11.00 8.30
N TRP A 47 3.81 11.99 7.45
CA TRP A 47 3.44 11.95 6.04
C TRP A 47 4.18 10.86 5.27
N ALA A 48 5.48 10.67 5.53
CA ALA A 48 6.26 9.61 4.89
C ALA A 48 5.82 8.22 5.39
N TRP A 49 5.56 8.09 6.69
CA TRP A 49 5.11 6.86 7.31
C TRP A 49 3.74 6.40 6.80
N ARG A 50 2.82 7.34 6.47
CA ARG A 50 1.47 7.01 5.99
C ARG A 50 1.42 6.10 4.75
N ALA A 51 2.51 6.07 3.98
CA ALA A 51 2.60 5.27 2.76
C ALA A 51 3.13 3.85 3.00
N THR A 52 3.63 3.57 4.21
CA THR A 52 4.28 2.30 4.50
C THR A 52 3.28 1.25 5.01
N PRO A 53 3.55 -0.04 4.79
CA PRO A 53 2.72 -1.14 5.28
C PRO A 53 2.47 -1.09 6.78
N GLY A 54 3.50 -0.75 7.57
CA GLY A 54 3.39 -0.65 9.03
C GLY A 54 2.44 0.45 9.53
N TYR A 55 2.17 1.50 8.75
CA TYR A 55 1.12 2.46 9.09
C TYR A 55 -0.28 1.86 8.94
N CYS A 56 -0.52 1.16 7.83
CA CYS A 56 -1.80 0.50 7.56
C CYS A 56 -2.07 -0.61 8.58
N ASP A 57 -1.03 -1.36 8.94
CA ASP A 57 -1.11 -2.39 9.97
C ASP A 57 -1.34 -1.77 11.37
N ALA A 58 -0.51 -0.81 11.80
CA ALA A 58 -0.64 -0.23 13.14
C ALA A 58 -1.98 0.49 13.39
N LEU A 59 -2.56 1.14 12.37
CA LEU A 59 -3.83 1.86 12.52
C LEU A 59 -5.06 1.01 12.21
N CYS A 60 -4.92 -0.04 11.41
CA CYS A 60 -6.03 -0.84 10.90
C CYS A 60 -5.81 -2.35 11.07
N HIS A 61 -4.97 -2.79 12.02
CA HIS A 61 -4.52 -4.18 12.23
C HIS A 61 -5.60 -5.26 11.98
N SER A 62 -6.85 -5.02 12.39
CA SER A 62 -7.96 -5.95 12.19
C SER A 62 -8.44 -6.07 10.74
N THR A 63 -8.42 -5.00 9.95
CA THR A 63 -8.86 -5.01 8.54
C THR A 63 -7.74 -5.09 7.54
N MET A 64 -6.56 -4.57 7.87
CA MET A 64 -5.41 -4.53 6.98
C MET A 64 -4.39 -5.63 7.24
N GLY A 65 -4.46 -6.32 8.39
CA GLY A 65 -3.43 -7.28 8.81
C GLY A 65 -3.15 -8.40 7.80
N LYS A 66 -4.20 -9.00 7.20
CA LYS A 66 -4.04 -10.00 6.12
C LYS A 66 -3.35 -9.41 4.88
N TYR A 67 -3.79 -8.23 4.45
CA TYR A 67 -3.23 -7.56 3.26
C TYR A 67 -1.78 -7.12 3.49
N TYR A 68 -1.46 -6.73 4.73
CA TYR A 68 -0.09 -6.49 5.17
C TYR A 68 0.73 -7.77 5.11
N ASP A 69 0.25 -8.88 5.68
CA ASP A 69 0.97 -10.16 5.70
C ASP A 69 1.23 -10.71 4.29
N THR A 70 0.21 -10.68 3.43
CA THR A 70 0.36 -11.06 2.01
C THR A 70 1.41 -10.22 1.30
N PHE A 71 1.53 -8.92 1.60
CA PHE A 71 2.51 -8.02 0.98
C PHE A 71 3.92 -8.13 1.59
N GLU A 72 4.03 -8.30 2.91
CA GLU A 72 5.31 -8.26 3.63
C GLU A 72 5.96 -9.63 3.78
N ASN A 73 5.17 -10.69 3.95
CA ASN A 73 5.66 -11.98 4.45
C ASN A 73 5.37 -13.16 3.51
N GLN A 74 4.27 -13.14 2.73
CA GLN A 74 3.89 -14.29 1.88
C GLN A 74 4.62 -14.26 0.54
N THR A 75 5.76 -14.94 0.48
CA THR A 75 6.68 -14.91 -0.68
C THR A 75 6.10 -15.43 -1.98
N ASP A 76 5.02 -16.19 -1.91
CA ASP A 76 4.27 -16.78 -3.02
C ASP A 76 3.08 -15.91 -3.49
N SER A 77 2.78 -14.81 -2.80
CA SER A 77 1.72 -13.90 -3.21
C SER A 77 2.16 -12.95 -4.33
N LEU A 78 1.22 -12.55 -5.18
CA LEU A 78 1.49 -11.53 -6.21
C LEU A 78 1.77 -10.16 -5.59
N ALA A 79 1.14 -9.82 -4.47
CA ALA A 79 1.40 -8.58 -3.73
C ALA A 79 2.87 -8.50 -3.28
N TYR A 80 3.40 -9.58 -2.71
CA TYR A 80 4.80 -9.68 -2.32
C TYR A 80 5.73 -9.58 -3.52
N ALA A 81 5.42 -10.29 -4.62
CA ALA A 81 6.21 -10.21 -5.85
C ALA A 81 6.31 -8.77 -6.40
N HIS A 82 5.28 -7.95 -6.18
CA HIS A 82 5.27 -6.54 -6.58
C HIS A 82 5.86 -5.57 -5.55
N LYS A 83 6.26 -6.04 -4.36
CA LYS A 83 6.80 -5.18 -3.29
C LYS A 83 7.97 -4.31 -3.75
N ALA A 84 8.89 -4.89 -4.52
CA ALA A 84 10.09 -4.18 -4.97
C ALA A 84 9.75 -3.05 -5.96
N VAL A 85 8.84 -3.30 -6.91
CA VAL A 85 8.40 -2.28 -7.88
C VAL A 85 7.50 -1.22 -7.25
N ALA A 86 6.80 -1.57 -6.17
CA ALA A 86 5.99 -0.66 -5.36
C ALA A 86 6.80 0.05 -4.24
N ASN A 87 8.14 0.05 -4.29
CA ASN A 87 9.02 0.65 -3.27
C ASN A 87 8.68 0.25 -1.82
N GLY A 88 8.10 -0.93 -1.61
CA GLY A 88 7.59 -1.37 -0.32
C GLY A 88 6.44 -0.53 0.24
N LYS A 89 5.65 0.14 -0.60
CA LYS A 89 4.55 1.04 -0.21
C LYS A 89 3.23 0.56 -0.78
N CYS A 90 2.21 0.45 0.08
CA CYS A 90 0.85 0.13 -0.35
C CYS A 90 0.29 1.19 -1.30
N LEU A 91 0.68 2.46 -1.09
CA LEU A 91 0.15 3.61 -1.84
C LEU A 91 0.69 3.74 -3.26
N ASP A 92 1.71 2.97 -3.64
CA ASP A 92 2.21 2.95 -5.00
C ASP A 92 1.25 2.18 -5.93
N CYS A 93 0.36 1.35 -5.37
CA CYS A 93 -0.79 0.76 -6.07
C CYS A 93 -2.12 1.39 -5.63
N HIS A 94 -2.35 1.50 -4.31
CA HIS A 94 -3.61 2.00 -3.76
C HIS A 94 -3.59 3.52 -3.60
N GLU A 95 -4.30 4.23 -4.47
CA GLU A 95 -4.49 5.65 -4.25
C GLU A 95 -5.30 5.89 -2.98
N ASN A 96 -4.71 6.63 -2.02
CA ASN A 96 -5.36 6.96 -0.77
C ASN A 96 -5.27 8.47 -0.49
N THR A 97 -6.40 9.14 -0.66
CA THR A 97 -6.57 10.53 -0.27
C THR A 97 -6.75 10.65 1.24
N LEU A 98 -6.41 11.80 1.83
CA LEU A 98 -6.59 12.03 3.27
C LEU A 98 -8.04 11.82 3.74
N GLY A 99 -9.02 12.18 2.91
CA GLY A 99 -10.43 11.93 3.20
C GLY A 99 -10.77 10.44 3.23
N THR A 100 -10.12 9.63 2.40
CA THR A 100 -10.30 8.18 2.39
C THR A 100 -9.65 7.54 3.61
N SER A 101 -8.42 7.93 3.98
CA SER A 101 -7.80 7.54 5.26
C SER A 101 -8.68 7.85 6.47
N ALA A 102 -9.27 9.05 6.53
CA ALA A 102 -10.14 9.44 7.63
C ALA A 102 -11.41 8.59 7.70
N ARG A 103 -12.03 8.29 6.55
CA ARG A 103 -13.20 7.39 6.48
C ARG A 103 -12.86 5.97 6.89
N MET A 104 -11.72 5.43 6.44
CA MET A 104 -11.25 4.11 6.85
C MET A 104 -11.02 4.05 8.35
N ALA A 105 -10.33 5.03 8.94
CA ALA A 105 -10.13 5.10 10.38
C ALA A 105 -11.46 5.20 11.16
N GLN A 106 -12.42 6.00 10.68
CA GLN A 106 -13.75 6.10 11.29
C GLN A 106 -14.51 4.77 11.23
N SER A 107 -14.47 4.10 10.08
CA SER A 107 -15.08 2.78 9.84
C SER A 107 -14.47 1.70 10.74
N GLN A 108 -13.16 1.76 11.00
CA GLN A 108 -12.50 0.91 11.99
C GLN A 108 -12.96 1.18 13.42
N LEU A 109 -12.99 2.45 13.84
CA LEU A 109 -13.39 2.83 15.19
C LEU A 109 -14.85 2.51 15.51
N THR A 110 -15.72 2.55 14.50
CA THR A 110 -17.16 2.28 14.63
C THR A 110 -17.53 0.82 14.42
N GLY A 111 -16.63 0.01 13.87
CA GLY A 111 -16.93 -1.35 13.44
C GLY A 111 -17.74 -1.43 12.14
N ASP A 112 -17.97 -0.31 11.45
CA ASP A 112 -18.75 -0.22 10.22
C ASP A 112 -17.86 -0.51 9.00
N HIS A 113 -17.39 -1.75 8.89
CA HIS A 113 -16.58 -2.25 7.76
C HIS A 113 -16.96 -3.68 7.40
N GLU A 114 -16.75 -4.01 6.13
CA GLU A 114 -16.85 -5.39 5.64
C GLU A 114 -15.48 -6.08 5.78
N THR A 115 -15.52 -7.37 6.13
CA THR A 115 -14.38 -8.28 6.10
C THR A 115 -14.77 -9.50 5.27
N PRO A 116 -14.06 -9.80 4.16
CA PRO A 116 -12.89 -9.07 3.63
C PRO A 116 -13.25 -7.68 3.07
N LEU A 117 -12.27 -6.79 2.97
CA LEU A 117 -12.46 -5.46 2.38
C LEU A 117 -12.88 -5.58 0.90
N ALA A 118 -13.68 -4.61 0.45
CA ALA A 118 -14.06 -4.50 -0.95
C ALA A 118 -12.82 -4.47 -1.86
N LYS A 119 -12.82 -5.32 -2.89
CA LYS A 119 -11.69 -5.46 -3.80
C LYS A 119 -11.58 -4.24 -4.71
N VAL A 120 -10.36 -3.70 -4.82
CA VAL A 120 -10.01 -2.73 -5.86
C VAL A 120 -9.59 -3.50 -7.11
N THR A 121 -10.09 -3.08 -8.27
CA THR A 121 -9.69 -3.62 -9.57
C THR A 121 -8.83 -2.60 -10.31
N TYR A 122 -7.79 -3.09 -10.97
CA TYR A 122 -6.92 -2.30 -11.83
C TYR A 122 -7.11 -2.72 -13.27
N THR A 123 -7.14 -1.77 -14.19
CA THR A 123 -7.29 -2.07 -15.61
C THR A 123 -5.99 -2.59 -16.21
N ASN A 124 -6.06 -3.17 -17.41
CA ASN A 124 -4.87 -3.59 -18.14
C ASN A 124 -3.87 -2.44 -18.34
N GLU A 125 -4.35 -1.21 -18.55
CA GLU A 125 -3.50 -0.04 -18.73
C GLU A 125 -2.63 0.24 -17.51
N PHE A 126 -3.11 -0.04 -16.30
CA PHE A 126 -2.31 0.09 -15.07
C PHE A 126 -1.16 -0.92 -15.04
N CYS A 127 -1.43 -2.19 -15.37
CA CYS A 127 -0.40 -3.23 -15.39
C CYS A 127 0.60 -3.03 -16.53
N LEU A 128 0.13 -2.54 -17.67
CA LEU A 128 0.90 -2.31 -18.89
C LEU A 128 1.52 -0.91 -18.94
N GLN A 129 1.68 -0.22 -17.81
CA GLN A 129 2.42 1.03 -17.77
C GLN A 129 3.89 0.82 -18.18
N SER A 130 4.50 1.87 -18.72
CA SER A 130 5.91 1.87 -19.10
C SER A 130 6.78 1.55 -17.89
N GLY A 131 7.67 0.56 -18.03
CA GLY A 131 8.55 0.10 -16.93
C GLY A 131 7.95 -1.05 -16.10
N CYS A 132 6.74 -1.51 -16.40
CA CYS A 132 6.10 -2.67 -15.78
C CYS A 132 5.96 -3.80 -16.81
N HIS A 133 4.74 -4.12 -17.25
CA HIS A 133 4.49 -5.25 -18.15
C HIS A 133 4.38 -4.88 -19.64
N ALA A 134 4.45 -3.58 -19.99
CA ALA A 134 4.56 -3.17 -21.39
C ALA A 134 5.86 -3.70 -22.01
N GLY A 135 5.73 -4.67 -22.93
CA GLY A 135 6.86 -5.28 -23.62
C GLY A 135 7.50 -6.47 -22.92
N ALA A 136 6.99 -6.91 -21.76
CA ALA A 136 7.50 -8.08 -21.02
C ALA A 136 7.10 -9.44 -21.64
N GLY A 137 6.84 -9.46 -22.94
CA GLY A 137 6.42 -10.66 -23.66
C GLY A 137 5.10 -11.27 -23.19
N ILE A 138 4.17 -10.50 -22.60
CA ILE A 138 2.93 -11.04 -22.00
C ILE A 138 1.72 -10.88 -22.94
N MET A 139 1.93 -10.28 -24.11
CA MET A 139 0.91 -10.16 -25.14
C MET A 139 0.75 -11.49 -25.90
N PRO A 140 -0.42 -11.76 -26.48
CA PRO A 140 -0.65 -12.94 -27.31
C PRO A 140 0.52 -13.24 -28.25
N GLY A 141 1.08 -14.45 -28.18
CA GLY A 141 2.11 -14.91 -29.12
C GLY A 141 3.49 -14.24 -28.95
N ALA A 142 3.74 -13.58 -27.83
CA ALA A 142 5.05 -13.01 -27.55
C ALA A 142 6.08 -14.11 -27.23
N SER A 143 7.22 -14.06 -27.94
CA SER A 143 8.29 -15.07 -27.85
C SER A 143 9.06 -15.07 -26.52
N GLU A 144 8.83 -14.08 -25.66
CA GLU A 144 9.43 -13.97 -24.33
C GLU A 144 8.44 -14.30 -23.21
N SER A 145 7.19 -14.66 -23.57
CA SER A 145 6.17 -15.04 -22.61
C SER A 145 6.60 -16.22 -21.78
N SER A 146 6.28 -16.20 -20.48
CA SER A 146 6.37 -17.38 -19.62
C SER A 146 5.49 -18.52 -20.11
N THR A 147 4.53 -18.22 -21.00
CA THR A 147 3.58 -19.18 -21.56
C THR A 147 3.89 -19.57 -23.01
N LYS A 148 5.03 -19.12 -23.58
CA LYS A 148 5.38 -19.33 -24.99
C LYS A 148 5.51 -20.79 -25.42
N ASP A 149 5.94 -21.65 -24.49
CA ASP A 149 6.20 -23.08 -24.75
C ASP A 149 4.99 -23.93 -24.35
N LEU A 150 3.91 -23.33 -23.86
CA LEU A 150 2.67 -24.03 -23.60
C LEU A 150 1.97 -24.35 -24.93
N ALA A 151 1.33 -25.52 -25.00
CA ALA A 151 0.49 -25.90 -26.14
C ALA A 151 -0.69 -24.93 -26.37
N PHE A 152 -1.02 -24.13 -25.35
CA PHE A 152 -2.01 -23.07 -25.36
C PHE A 152 -1.49 -21.85 -24.60
N ASP A 153 -1.68 -20.67 -25.18
CA ASP A 153 -1.33 -19.39 -24.57
C ASP A 153 -2.55 -18.79 -23.83
N PRO A 154 -2.55 -18.69 -22.48
CA PRO A 154 -3.62 -18.06 -21.71
C PRO A 154 -3.74 -16.56 -21.92
N HIS A 155 -2.74 -15.93 -22.54
CA HIS A 155 -2.79 -14.52 -22.95
C HIS A 155 -3.31 -14.33 -24.37
N SER A 156 -3.68 -15.42 -25.08
CA SER A 156 -4.26 -15.33 -26.42
C SER A 156 -5.59 -14.55 -26.46
N ASP A 157 -5.92 -14.03 -27.64
CA ASP A 157 -7.12 -13.22 -27.88
C ASP A 157 -8.32 -14.01 -28.44
N TYR A 158 -8.30 -15.35 -28.37
CA TYR A 158 -9.41 -16.20 -28.83
C TYR A 158 -10.75 -15.86 -28.14
N HIS A 159 -10.71 -15.38 -26.90
CA HIS A 159 -11.87 -14.90 -26.15
C HIS A 159 -11.93 -13.37 -26.06
N GLY A 160 -11.19 -12.67 -26.92
CA GLY A 160 -10.91 -11.25 -26.80
C GLY A 160 -9.90 -10.93 -25.69
N VAL A 161 -9.53 -9.66 -25.57
CA VAL A 161 -8.57 -9.18 -24.56
C VAL A 161 -9.18 -9.27 -23.17
N GLN A 162 -8.68 -10.21 -22.36
CA GLN A 162 -9.07 -10.37 -20.96
C GLN A 162 -8.43 -9.30 -20.07
N GLN A 163 -9.07 -9.01 -18.94
CA GLN A 163 -8.47 -8.12 -17.93
C GLN A 163 -7.48 -8.90 -17.06
N CYS A 164 -6.28 -8.37 -16.82
CA CYS A 164 -5.28 -9.04 -15.97
C CYS A 164 -5.86 -9.44 -14.60
N ASN A 165 -6.70 -8.56 -14.04
CA ASN A 165 -7.34 -8.73 -12.74
C ASN A 165 -8.39 -9.86 -12.67
N SER A 166 -8.82 -10.43 -13.80
CA SER A 166 -9.77 -11.55 -13.79
C SER A 166 -9.10 -12.83 -13.30
N CYS A 167 -7.80 -12.97 -13.58
CA CYS A 167 -7.00 -14.15 -13.23
C CYS A 167 -5.96 -13.85 -12.14
N HIS A 168 -5.21 -12.75 -12.29
CA HIS A 168 -4.16 -12.36 -11.35
C HIS A 168 -4.76 -11.59 -10.16
N ARG A 169 -4.60 -12.16 -8.96
CA ARG A 169 -5.09 -11.58 -7.70
C ARG A 169 -3.90 -11.23 -6.80
N MET A 170 -3.77 -9.96 -6.41
CA MET A 170 -2.59 -9.51 -5.65
C MET A 170 -2.52 -10.11 -4.25
N HIS A 171 -3.59 -9.94 -3.47
CA HIS A 171 -3.65 -10.34 -2.06
C HIS A 171 -4.43 -11.64 -1.80
N ASP A 172 -4.93 -12.28 -2.85
CA ASP A 172 -5.60 -13.58 -2.78
C ASP A 172 -4.90 -14.55 -3.73
N GLN A 173 -5.21 -15.83 -3.60
CA GLN A 173 -4.78 -16.82 -4.56
C GLN A 173 -5.27 -16.46 -5.97
N SER A 174 -4.38 -16.54 -6.96
CA SER A 174 -4.75 -16.28 -8.35
C SER A 174 -5.64 -17.38 -8.89
N VAL A 175 -6.56 -17.00 -9.77
CA VAL A 175 -7.61 -17.88 -10.29
C VAL A 175 -7.36 -18.12 -11.76
N PHE A 176 -7.22 -19.39 -12.13
CA PHE A 176 -7.11 -19.76 -13.52
C PHE A 176 -8.50 -19.89 -14.14
N THR A 177 -9.05 -18.75 -14.60
CA THR A 177 -10.45 -18.63 -15.03
C THR A 177 -10.83 -19.59 -16.16
N CYS A 178 -9.89 -19.96 -17.03
CA CYS A 178 -10.16 -20.89 -18.12
C CYS A 178 -10.58 -22.28 -17.62
N ALA A 179 -10.10 -22.70 -16.44
CA ALA A 179 -10.52 -23.94 -15.79
C ALA A 179 -11.99 -23.93 -15.32
N GLY A 180 -12.69 -22.80 -15.46
CA GLY A 180 -14.13 -22.70 -15.27
C GLY A 180 -14.95 -23.39 -16.37
N CYS A 181 -14.37 -23.61 -17.56
CA CYS A 181 -15.06 -24.25 -18.69
C CYS A 181 -14.18 -25.28 -19.41
N HIS A 182 -12.86 -25.15 -19.32
CA HIS A 182 -11.91 -26.01 -20.00
C HIS A 182 -11.16 -26.89 -19.02
N GLN A 183 -10.98 -28.15 -19.40
CA GLN A 183 -9.98 -29.00 -18.77
C GLN A 183 -8.61 -28.54 -19.28
N VAL A 184 -7.77 -28.00 -18.39
CA VAL A 184 -6.42 -27.59 -18.79
C VAL A 184 -5.59 -28.84 -19.02
N GLY A 185 -5.04 -28.90 -20.23
CA GLY A 185 -4.72 -30.14 -20.94
C GLY A 185 -5.40 -30.22 -22.32
N ALA A 186 -6.24 -29.23 -22.67
CA ALA A 186 -6.79 -29.07 -24.01
C ALA A 186 -5.66 -28.74 -25.01
N TRP A 187 -5.48 -29.46 -26.11
CA TRP A 187 -6.49 -30.21 -26.85
C TRP A 187 -6.82 -31.56 -26.22
N GLU A 188 -8.12 -31.83 -26.06
CA GLU A 188 -8.80 -32.96 -25.40
C GLU A 188 -8.27 -34.38 -25.76
N GLY A 189 -7.00 -34.66 -25.49
CA GLY A 189 -6.36 -35.94 -25.78
C GLY A 189 -4.83 -35.96 -25.92
N GLU A 190 -4.12 -34.84 -26.13
CA GLU A 190 -2.73 -34.92 -26.61
C GLU A 190 -1.66 -34.10 -25.84
N GLY A 191 -2.03 -33.10 -25.03
CA GLY A 191 -1.04 -32.13 -24.50
C GLY A 191 -0.45 -32.40 -23.10
N GLY A 192 -1.12 -33.21 -22.27
CA GLY A 192 -0.74 -33.38 -20.86
C GLY A 192 -0.85 -32.10 -20.03
N ILE A 193 -0.52 -32.21 -18.73
CA ILE A 193 -0.43 -31.05 -17.82
C ILE A 193 0.98 -30.46 -17.95
N PRO A 194 1.14 -29.15 -18.19
CA PRO A 194 2.46 -28.53 -18.29
C PRO A 194 3.28 -28.68 -17.00
N GLU A 195 4.60 -28.57 -17.10
CA GLU A 195 5.45 -28.47 -15.91
C GLU A 195 5.09 -27.22 -15.08
N GLY A 196 5.05 -27.37 -13.75
CA GLY A 196 4.65 -26.30 -12.84
C GLY A 196 3.13 -26.07 -12.77
N TRP A 197 2.32 -27.06 -13.19
CA TRP A 197 0.87 -27.05 -13.06
C TRP A 197 0.39 -28.28 -12.30
N SER A 198 -0.65 -28.08 -11.49
CA SER A 198 -1.28 -29.10 -10.66
C SER A 198 -2.67 -29.44 -11.18
N LYS A 199 -3.01 -30.72 -11.16
CA LYS A 199 -4.35 -31.22 -11.52
C LYS A 199 -5.35 -30.86 -10.43
N VAL A 200 -6.55 -30.46 -10.82
CA VAL A 200 -7.61 -30.04 -9.91
C VAL A 200 -8.91 -30.76 -10.26
N ASP A 201 -9.63 -31.26 -9.26
CA ASP A 201 -10.98 -31.81 -9.44
C ASP A 201 -11.97 -30.64 -9.53
N LEU A 202 -12.77 -30.61 -10.60
CA LEU A 202 -13.76 -29.56 -10.84
C LEU A 202 -15.18 -29.99 -10.42
N GLY A 203 -15.36 -31.23 -9.97
CA GLY A 203 -16.67 -31.83 -9.69
C GLY A 203 -17.31 -32.46 -10.93
N ASP A 204 -18.36 -33.27 -10.71
CA ASP A 204 -19.14 -33.96 -11.75
C ASP A 204 -18.30 -34.78 -12.75
N GLY A 205 -17.17 -35.32 -12.29
CA GLY A 205 -16.23 -36.12 -13.09
C GLY A 205 -15.35 -35.28 -14.03
N GLN A 206 -15.41 -33.95 -13.94
CA GLN A 206 -14.55 -33.05 -14.70
C GLN A 206 -13.24 -32.77 -13.96
N GLN A 207 -12.15 -32.68 -14.70
CA GLN A 207 -10.82 -32.43 -14.15
C GLN A 207 -10.17 -31.27 -14.90
N GLY A 208 -9.57 -30.34 -14.17
CA GLY A 208 -8.79 -29.25 -14.72
C GLY A 208 -7.33 -29.36 -14.32
N ALA A 209 -6.54 -28.38 -14.73
CA ALA A 209 -5.23 -28.10 -14.15
C ALA A 209 -5.07 -26.59 -14.00
N VAL A 210 -4.25 -26.16 -13.07
CA VAL A 210 -3.93 -24.76 -12.81
C VAL A 210 -2.44 -24.62 -12.56
N PRO A 211 -1.83 -23.45 -12.78
CA PRO A 211 -0.45 -23.23 -12.36
C PRO A 211 -0.28 -23.52 -10.87
N ASP A 212 0.90 -23.99 -10.46
CA ASP A 212 1.17 -24.27 -9.06
C ASP A 212 0.96 -23.00 -8.21
N GLY A 213 0.26 -23.16 -7.09
CA GLY A 213 -0.16 -22.05 -6.23
C GLY A 213 -1.41 -21.29 -6.71
N TRP A 214 -2.03 -21.67 -7.82
CA TRP A 214 -3.31 -21.09 -8.30
C TRP A 214 -4.50 -21.98 -7.95
N THR A 215 -5.71 -21.43 -8.10
CA THR A 215 -6.98 -22.15 -7.92
C THR A 215 -7.90 -21.99 -9.13
N THR A 216 -9.03 -22.67 -9.12
CA THR A 216 -10.07 -22.60 -10.15
C THR A 216 -11.22 -21.69 -9.68
N PRO A 217 -12.07 -21.17 -10.58
CA PRO A 217 -13.25 -20.41 -10.16
C PRO A 217 -14.18 -21.16 -9.20
N PHE A 218 -14.21 -22.50 -9.27
CA PHE A 218 -15.07 -23.35 -8.45
C PHE A 218 -14.51 -23.60 -7.04
N LEU A 219 -13.20 -23.56 -6.89
CA LEU A 219 -12.50 -23.76 -5.61
C LEU A 219 -11.99 -22.44 -5.02
N PHE A 220 -12.24 -21.31 -5.68
CA PHE A 220 -11.84 -20.03 -5.18
C PHE A 220 -12.70 -19.64 -3.98
N GLU A 221 -12.05 -19.63 -2.82
CA GLU A 221 -12.56 -18.97 -1.64
C GLU A 221 -11.80 -17.65 -1.50
N ALA A 222 -12.52 -16.53 -1.45
CA ALA A 222 -11.89 -15.28 -1.08
C ALA A 222 -11.36 -15.48 0.35
N ALA A 223 -10.04 -15.42 0.52
CA ALA A 223 -9.46 -15.68 1.83
C ALA A 223 -10.09 -14.72 2.86
N GLU A 224 -10.61 -15.28 3.95
CA GLU A 224 -11.25 -14.54 5.05
C GLU A 224 -10.26 -13.64 5.81
#